data_AF-A0A2E8GH00-F1
#
_entry.id   AF-A0A2E8GH00-F1
#
_cell.length_a   1.000
_cell.length_b   1.000
_cell.length_c   1.000
_cell.angle_alpha   90.00
_cell.angle_beta   90.00
_cell.angle_gamma   90.00
#
_symmetry.space_group_name_H-M   'P 1'
#
loop_
_entity.id
_entity.type
_entity.pdbx_description
1 polymer ?
#
loop_
_entity_poly.entity_id
_entity_poly.type
_entity_poly.pdbx_seq_one_letter_code
_entity_poly.pdbx_strand_id
1 'polypeptide(L)'
;MRGSFEEFVTFYGTPHRSLLVGSIGYCTLMIGLRANPAVFGVLVTLAALAVSWRASGTSTSERTPAVALLTLVALSGVLNDFRLVGFVAAAAVVATPLITAIGNKNSPRLFQQALRVMVAWLPASLTAASLTILAFRESSSVGLLLSVVYIHDLGLGLGMRDHSRRHWAPFFGISGALALLWTSIQISASPISPGWFWPFALLVAAAIPLGRIITRLVSSEAGQDLQKFSSYFLVTPLWVSAINFLFA
;
A
#
# COMPACT_ATOMS: atom_id res chain seq x y z
N MET A 1 23.47 -14.34 15.96
CA MET A 1 23.11 -13.04 15.32
C MET A 1 23.07 -13.07 13.79
N ARG A 2 23.86 -13.90 13.07
CA ARG A 2 23.75 -14.02 11.59
C ARG A 2 22.40 -14.59 11.10
N GLY A 3 21.86 -15.60 11.77
CA GLY A 3 20.60 -16.24 11.37
C GLY A 3 19.37 -15.31 11.41
N SER A 4 19.22 -14.52 12.47
CA SER A 4 18.06 -13.62 12.63
C SER A 4 18.04 -12.48 11.62
N PHE A 5 19.21 -12.01 11.18
CA PHE A 5 19.29 -10.96 10.16
C PHE A 5 19.03 -11.50 8.75
N GLU A 6 19.54 -12.69 8.42
CA GLU A 6 19.21 -13.36 7.16
C GLU A 6 17.73 -13.68 7.06
N GLU A 7 17.11 -14.17 8.15
CA GLU A 7 15.66 -14.35 8.25
C GLU A 7 14.92 -13.04 8.02
N PHE A 8 15.30 -11.95 8.68
CA PHE A 8 14.70 -10.63 8.45
C PHE A 8 14.83 -10.20 6.98
N VAL A 9 16.00 -10.33 6.37
CA VAL A 9 16.24 -9.98 4.97
C VAL A 9 15.36 -10.81 4.03
N THR A 10 15.22 -12.11 4.30
CA THR A 10 14.30 -12.96 3.52
C THR A 10 12.84 -12.56 3.72
N PHE A 11 12.48 -12.23 4.97
CA PHE A 11 11.16 -11.79 5.40
C PHE A 11 10.85 -10.35 4.96
N TYR A 12 11.81 -9.56 4.53
CA TYR A 12 11.57 -8.18 4.10
C TYR A 12 11.69 -8.02 2.57
N GLY A 13 12.62 -8.75 1.96
CA GLY A 13 13.00 -8.59 0.56
C GLY A 13 11.89 -8.92 -0.44
N THR A 14 11.94 -8.27 -1.59
CA THR A 14 11.06 -8.55 -2.73
C THR A 14 11.72 -9.61 -3.63
N PRO A 15 11.03 -10.69 -4.01
CA PRO A 15 11.59 -11.65 -4.96
C PRO A 15 11.92 -10.97 -6.29
N HIS A 16 13.08 -11.28 -6.88
CA HIS A 16 13.47 -10.68 -8.17
C HIS A 16 12.42 -10.90 -9.27
N ARG A 17 11.75 -12.06 -9.26
CA ARG A 17 10.71 -12.43 -10.23
C ARG A 17 9.45 -11.54 -10.16
N SER A 18 9.17 -10.89 -9.02
CA SER A 18 8.01 -10.00 -8.91
C SER A 18 8.27 -8.58 -9.46
N LEU A 19 9.52 -8.25 -9.82
CA LEU A 19 9.87 -6.94 -10.35
C LEU A 19 9.14 -6.62 -11.66
N LEU A 20 9.03 -7.59 -12.58
CA LEU A 20 8.36 -7.36 -13.87
C LEU A 20 6.90 -6.95 -13.68
N VAL A 21 6.18 -7.64 -12.79
CA VAL A 21 4.78 -7.31 -12.46
C VAL A 21 4.70 -5.95 -11.77
N GLY A 22 5.65 -5.65 -10.87
CA GLY A 22 5.76 -4.34 -10.22
C GLY A 22 5.99 -3.20 -11.21
N SER A 23 6.87 -3.38 -12.19
CA SER A 23 7.14 -2.40 -13.25
C SER A 23 5.93 -2.18 -14.15
N ILE A 24 5.22 -3.24 -14.54
CA ILE A 24 3.97 -3.11 -15.31
C ILE A 24 2.95 -2.30 -14.50
N GLY A 25 2.73 -2.66 -13.23
CA GLY A 25 1.80 -1.96 -12.35
C GLY A 25 2.16 -0.48 -12.19
N TYR A 26 3.44 -0.17 -11.94
CA TYR A 26 3.94 1.20 -11.84
C TYR A 26 3.69 1.98 -13.13
N CYS A 27 4.04 1.44 -14.30
CA CYS A 27 3.81 2.10 -15.59
C CYS A 27 2.32 2.33 -15.84
N THR A 28 1.46 1.35 -15.57
CA THR A 28 0.00 1.50 -15.71
C THR A 28 -0.53 2.62 -14.82
N LEU A 29 -0.09 2.71 -13.56
CA LEU A 29 -0.50 3.77 -12.64
C LEU A 29 0.01 5.14 -13.09
N MET A 30 1.27 5.25 -13.53
CA MET A 30 1.83 6.50 -14.04
C MET A 30 1.13 7.00 -15.31
N ILE A 31 0.74 6.08 -16.21
CA ILE A 31 -0.08 6.42 -17.38
C ILE A 31 -1.48 6.85 -16.95
N GLY A 32 -2.11 6.10 -16.04
CA GLY A 32 -3.43 6.42 -15.50
C GLY A 32 -3.47 7.77 -14.78
N LEU A 33 -2.39 8.16 -14.11
CA LEU A 33 -2.25 9.44 -13.42
C LEU A 33 -2.25 10.63 -14.39
N ARG A 34 -1.89 10.43 -15.67
CA ARG A 34 -2.01 11.46 -16.71
C ARG A 34 -3.44 11.65 -17.22
N ALA A 35 -4.35 10.73 -16.89
CA ALA A 35 -5.77 10.89 -17.16
C ALA A 35 -6.43 11.77 -16.09
N ASN A 36 -7.77 11.82 -16.10
CA ASN A 36 -8.53 12.51 -15.06
C ASN A 36 -8.38 11.77 -13.70
N PRO A 37 -8.25 12.48 -12.55
CA PRO A 37 -8.18 11.88 -11.22
C PRO A 37 -9.28 10.86 -10.91
N ALA A 38 -10.51 11.07 -11.41
CA ALA A 38 -11.60 10.12 -11.26
C ALA A 38 -11.32 8.78 -11.98
N VAL A 39 -10.78 8.85 -13.21
CA VAL A 39 -10.38 7.66 -13.99
C VAL A 39 -9.23 6.95 -13.29
N PHE A 40 -8.24 7.69 -12.79
CA PHE A 40 -7.16 7.13 -11.99
C PHE A 40 -7.70 6.40 -10.74
N GLY A 41 -8.63 7.02 -10.00
CA GLY A 41 -9.24 6.40 -8.83
C GLY A 41 -10.00 5.11 -9.14
N VAL A 42 -10.73 5.07 -10.27
CA VAL A 42 -11.38 3.83 -10.76
C VAL A 42 -10.33 2.77 -11.10
N LEU A 43 -9.25 3.11 -11.80
CA LEU A 43 -8.18 2.18 -12.14
C LEU A 43 -7.51 1.59 -10.90
N VAL A 44 -7.19 2.43 -9.91
CA VAL A 44 -6.59 1.98 -8.65
C VAL A 44 -7.56 1.10 -7.86
N THR A 45 -8.86 1.44 -7.86
CA THR A 45 -9.90 0.62 -7.22
C THR A 45 -10.01 -0.75 -7.89
N LEU A 46 -9.98 -0.82 -9.23
CA LEU A 46 -9.98 -2.08 -9.97
C LEU A 46 -8.73 -2.93 -9.68
N ALA A 47 -7.55 -2.30 -9.58
CA ALA A 47 -6.33 -2.98 -9.21
C ALA A 47 -6.38 -3.53 -7.76
N ALA A 48 -6.91 -2.74 -6.82
CA ALA A 48 -7.14 -3.14 -5.44
C ALA A 48 -8.13 -4.30 -5.35
N LEU A 49 -9.22 -4.25 -6.13
CA LEU A 49 -10.20 -5.32 -6.25
C LEU A 49 -9.58 -6.61 -6.79
N ALA A 50 -8.78 -6.53 -7.85
CA ALA A 50 -8.14 -7.71 -8.43
C ALA A 50 -7.24 -8.44 -7.43
N VAL A 51 -6.51 -7.70 -6.58
CA VAL A 51 -5.68 -8.31 -5.54
C VAL A 51 -6.51 -8.81 -4.36
N SER A 52 -7.46 -8.03 -3.88
CA SER A 52 -8.33 -8.44 -2.78
C SER A 52 -9.16 -9.68 -3.13
N TRP A 53 -9.68 -9.76 -4.36
CA TRP A 53 -10.42 -10.91 -4.88
C TRP A 53 -9.59 -12.20 -4.82
N ARG A 54 -8.30 -12.13 -5.18
CA ARG A 54 -7.38 -13.27 -5.12
C ARG A 54 -7.00 -13.65 -3.69
N ALA A 55 -7.01 -12.68 -2.78
CA ALA A 55 -6.71 -12.91 -1.37
C ALA A 55 -7.90 -13.38 -0.53
N SER A 56 -9.14 -13.13 -0.96
CA SER A 56 -10.36 -13.29 -0.12
C SER A 56 -10.99 -14.69 -0.13
N GLY A 57 -10.19 -15.77 -0.12
CA GLY A 57 -10.70 -17.15 -0.05
C GLY A 57 -11.07 -17.76 -1.41
N THR A 58 -11.62 -18.97 -1.41
CA THR A 58 -11.81 -19.79 -2.63
C THR A 58 -13.21 -19.70 -3.21
N SER A 59 -14.23 -19.43 -2.38
CA SER A 59 -15.64 -19.34 -2.80
C SER A 59 -16.10 -17.89 -2.99
N THR A 60 -17.16 -17.67 -3.78
CA THR A 60 -17.73 -16.33 -4.01
C THR A 60 -18.34 -15.72 -2.74
N SER A 61 -18.95 -16.53 -1.88
CA SER A 61 -19.57 -16.06 -0.64
C SER A 61 -18.53 -15.57 0.39
N GLU A 62 -17.35 -16.22 0.44
CA GLU A 62 -16.22 -15.78 1.28
C GLU A 62 -15.62 -14.45 0.80
N ARG A 63 -15.64 -14.20 -0.52
CA ARG A 63 -15.07 -13.00 -1.13
C ARG A 63 -15.95 -11.76 -0.99
N THR A 64 -17.27 -11.96 -0.98
CA THR A 64 -18.24 -10.85 -1.10
C THR A 64 -18.09 -9.79 0.01
N PRO A 65 -17.92 -10.14 1.30
CA PRO A 65 -17.76 -9.16 2.36
C PRO A 65 -16.52 -8.27 2.19
N ALA A 66 -15.37 -8.86 1.92
CA ALA A 66 -14.11 -8.13 1.76
C ALA A 66 -14.17 -7.20 0.53
N VAL A 67 -14.69 -7.71 -0.59
CA VAL A 67 -14.82 -6.96 -1.84
C VAL A 67 -15.79 -5.78 -1.70
N ALA A 68 -16.91 -5.99 -1.00
CA ALA A 68 -17.89 -4.92 -0.75
C ALA A 68 -17.30 -3.80 0.13
N LEU A 69 -16.65 -4.16 1.24
CA LEU A 69 -16.00 -3.20 2.14
C LEU A 69 -14.85 -2.46 1.43
N LEU A 70 -14.06 -3.17 0.62
CA LEU A 70 -13.01 -2.56 -0.19
C LEU A 70 -13.59 -1.52 -1.14
N THR A 71 -14.61 -1.91 -1.92
CA THR A 71 -15.22 -1.04 -2.93
C THR A 71 -15.80 0.20 -2.28
N LEU A 72 -16.51 0.04 -1.15
CA LEU A 72 -17.10 1.14 -0.41
C LEU A 72 -16.03 2.16 0.03
N VAL A 73 -14.96 1.69 0.66
CA VAL A 73 -13.89 2.57 1.17
C VAL A 73 -13.07 3.16 0.02
N ALA A 74 -12.71 2.36 -0.99
CA ALA A 74 -11.93 2.83 -2.13
C ALA A 74 -12.68 3.92 -2.93
N LEU A 75 -13.97 3.69 -3.25
CA LEU A 75 -14.78 4.65 -3.99
C LEU A 75 -15.08 5.92 -3.19
N SER A 76 -15.10 5.85 -1.85
CA SER A 76 -15.24 7.07 -1.04
C SER A 76 -14.11 8.09 -1.29
N GLY A 77 -12.94 7.64 -1.76
CA GLY A 77 -11.85 8.53 -2.17
C GLY A 77 -12.16 9.39 -3.41
N VAL A 78 -13.09 8.96 -4.27
CA VAL A 78 -13.53 9.75 -5.45
C VAL A 78 -14.27 11.02 -5.02
N LEU A 79 -14.83 11.03 -3.80
CA LEU A 79 -15.49 12.20 -3.24
C LEU A 79 -14.50 13.28 -2.76
N ASN A 80 -13.19 13.00 -2.83
CA ASN A 80 -12.11 13.93 -2.48
C ASN A 80 -12.20 14.53 -1.06
N ASP A 81 -12.86 13.84 -0.14
CA ASP A 81 -12.97 14.22 1.26
C ASP A 81 -12.27 13.19 2.16
N PHE A 82 -11.10 13.56 2.66
CA PHE A 82 -10.30 12.71 3.54
C PHE A 82 -11.01 12.40 4.87
N ARG A 83 -11.83 13.33 5.40
CA ARG A 83 -12.59 13.10 6.64
C ARG A 83 -13.68 12.06 6.41
N LEU A 84 -14.36 12.16 5.27
CA LEU A 84 -15.37 11.18 4.87
C LEU A 84 -14.74 9.79 4.68
N VAL A 85 -13.60 9.69 3.98
CA VAL A 85 -12.88 8.41 3.84
C VAL A 85 -12.52 7.83 5.20
N GLY A 86 -12.02 8.65 6.13
CA GLY A 86 -11.72 8.24 7.50
C GLY A 86 -12.95 7.69 8.22
N PHE A 87 -14.10 8.37 8.11
CA PHE A 87 -15.36 7.93 8.70
C PHE A 87 -15.86 6.61 8.10
N VAL A 88 -15.86 6.50 6.77
CA VAL A 88 -16.28 5.28 6.05
C VAL A 88 -15.37 4.11 6.39
N ALA A 89 -14.06 4.32 6.46
CA ALA A 89 -13.11 3.29 6.87
C ALA A 89 -13.32 2.85 8.33
N ALA A 90 -13.51 3.79 9.26
CA ALA A 90 -13.79 3.46 10.66
C ALA A 90 -15.09 2.65 10.81
N ALA A 91 -16.16 3.08 10.12
CA ALA A 91 -17.43 2.35 10.11
C ALA A 91 -17.27 0.93 9.53
N ALA A 92 -16.51 0.78 8.43
CA ALA A 92 -16.22 -0.51 7.82
C ALA A 92 -15.41 -1.45 8.74
N VAL A 93 -14.44 -0.90 9.51
CA VAL A 93 -13.69 -1.66 10.51
C VAL A 93 -14.61 -2.18 11.62
N VAL A 94 -15.46 -1.32 12.17
CA VAL A 94 -16.43 -1.69 13.22
C VAL A 94 -17.46 -2.70 12.70
N ALA A 95 -17.88 -2.58 11.44
CA ALA A 95 -18.83 -3.50 10.81
C ALA A 95 -18.22 -4.87 10.47
N THR A 96 -16.90 -4.97 10.28
CA THR A 96 -16.26 -6.22 9.80
C THR A 96 -16.53 -7.42 10.72
N PRO A 97 -16.34 -7.34 12.05
CA PRO A 97 -16.69 -8.44 12.96
C PRO A 97 -18.17 -8.84 12.89
N LEU A 98 -19.07 -7.85 12.79
CA LEU A 98 -20.52 -8.09 12.72
C LEU A 98 -20.89 -8.87 11.45
N ILE A 99 -20.32 -8.49 10.31
CA ILE A 99 -20.52 -9.18 9.03
C ILE A 99 -20.00 -10.63 9.11
N THR A 100 -18.85 -10.86 9.73
CA THR A 100 -18.31 -12.21 9.90
C THR A 100 -19.14 -13.07 10.85
N ALA A 101 -19.76 -12.48 11.87
CA ALA A 101 -20.59 -13.21 12.82
C ALA A 101 -21.92 -13.70 12.21
N ILE A 102 -22.51 -12.95 11.27
CA ILE A 102 -23.77 -13.33 10.59
C ILE A 102 -23.60 -14.63 9.80
N GLY A 103 -22.46 -14.82 9.13
CA GLY A 103 -22.17 -16.01 8.33
C GLY A 103 -21.73 -17.24 9.14
N ASN A 104 -21.40 -17.09 10.43
CA ASN A 104 -20.78 -18.16 11.21
C ASN A 104 -21.08 -18.09 12.71
N LYS A 105 -22.39 -18.07 13.05
CA LYS A 105 -22.93 -17.83 14.41
C LYS A 105 -22.32 -18.68 15.55
N ASN A 106 -21.64 -19.79 15.27
CA ASN A 106 -21.14 -20.74 16.28
C ASN A 106 -19.62 -21.05 16.19
N SER A 107 -18.83 -20.27 15.44
CA SER A 107 -17.40 -20.54 15.30
C SER A 107 -16.57 -19.97 16.46
N PRO A 108 -15.73 -20.75 17.15
CA PRO A 108 -14.83 -20.24 18.18
C PRO A 108 -13.70 -19.35 17.61
N ARG A 109 -13.61 -19.18 16.29
CA ARG A 109 -12.53 -18.45 15.59
C ARG A 109 -13.01 -17.15 14.91
N LEU A 110 -14.07 -16.52 15.42
CA LEU A 110 -14.62 -15.27 14.86
C LEU A 110 -13.56 -14.16 14.72
N PHE A 111 -12.69 -13.99 15.72
CA PHE A 111 -11.63 -12.98 15.65
C PHE A 111 -10.64 -13.22 14.49
N GLN A 112 -10.21 -14.47 14.29
CA GLN A 112 -9.30 -14.82 13.19
C GLN A 112 -9.98 -14.61 11.82
N GLN A 113 -11.28 -14.90 11.72
CA GLN A 113 -12.06 -14.66 10.50
C GLN A 113 -12.24 -13.17 10.22
N ALA A 114 -12.59 -12.37 11.23
CA ALA A 114 -12.68 -10.93 11.12
C ALA A 114 -11.34 -10.31 10.70
N LEU A 115 -10.24 -10.75 11.32
CA LEU A 115 -8.89 -10.31 10.96
C LEU A 115 -8.55 -10.66 9.51
N ARG A 116 -8.87 -11.88 9.06
CA ARG A 116 -8.66 -12.31 7.67
C ARG A 116 -9.43 -11.44 6.68
N VAL A 117 -10.69 -11.12 6.99
CA VAL A 117 -11.51 -10.21 6.17
C VAL A 117 -10.91 -8.81 6.17
N MET A 118 -10.55 -8.26 7.34
CA MET A 118 -9.92 -6.94 7.45
C MET A 118 -8.66 -6.84 6.61
N VAL A 119 -7.76 -7.82 6.69
CA VAL A 119 -6.51 -7.87 5.91
C VAL A 119 -6.78 -7.90 4.42
N ALA A 120 -7.84 -8.57 4.00
CA ALA A 120 -8.18 -8.71 2.60
C ALA A 120 -8.69 -7.40 1.96
N TRP A 121 -9.33 -6.51 2.74
CA TRP A 121 -9.92 -5.27 2.22
C TRP A 121 -9.19 -4.00 2.64
N LEU A 122 -8.79 -3.88 3.90
CA LEU A 122 -8.35 -2.63 4.53
C LEU A 122 -7.09 -2.02 3.90
N PRO A 123 -6.00 -2.78 3.65
CA PRO A 123 -4.80 -2.19 3.09
C PRO A 123 -5.02 -1.65 1.68
N ALA A 124 -5.65 -2.46 0.84
CA ALA A 124 -5.88 -2.14 -0.55
C ALA A 124 -6.88 -0.98 -0.70
N SER A 125 -7.94 -0.93 0.12
CA SER A 125 -8.94 0.13 0.08
C SER A 125 -8.39 1.48 0.55
N LEU A 126 -7.63 1.49 1.65
CA LEU A 126 -7.02 2.72 2.17
C LEU A 126 -5.98 3.28 1.20
N THR A 127 -5.16 2.42 0.61
CA THR A 127 -4.23 2.82 -0.45
C THR A 127 -4.98 3.39 -1.65
N ALA A 128 -6.05 2.73 -2.11
CA ALA A 128 -6.83 3.21 -3.25
C ALA A 128 -7.50 4.56 -2.98
N ALA A 129 -8.17 4.71 -1.86
CA ALA A 129 -8.83 5.95 -1.48
C ALA A 129 -7.82 7.09 -1.30
N SER A 130 -6.68 6.82 -0.63
CA SER A 130 -5.62 7.81 -0.40
C SER A 130 -5.01 8.29 -1.70
N LEU A 131 -4.62 7.37 -2.59
CA LEU A 131 -4.06 7.73 -3.89
C LEU A 131 -5.07 8.51 -4.75
N THR A 132 -6.37 8.17 -4.67
CA THR A 132 -7.43 8.89 -5.38
C THR A 132 -7.57 10.32 -4.87
N ILE A 133 -7.68 10.53 -3.55
CA ILE A 133 -7.74 11.86 -2.95
C ILE A 133 -6.51 12.68 -3.35
N LEU A 134 -5.32 12.08 -3.24
CA LEU A 134 -4.08 12.76 -3.59
C LEU A 134 -4.02 13.12 -5.07
N ALA A 135 -4.57 12.30 -5.96
CA ALA A 135 -4.64 12.62 -7.39
C ALA A 135 -5.55 13.82 -7.69
N PHE A 136 -6.63 14.00 -6.92
CA PHE A 136 -7.50 15.18 -7.03
C PHE A 136 -6.82 16.45 -6.51
N ARG A 137 -5.98 16.33 -5.49
CA ARG A 137 -5.35 17.48 -4.84
C ARG A 137 -4.04 17.89 -5.51
N GLU A 138 -3.17 16.93 -5.75
CA GLU A 138 -1.80 17.17 -6.17
C GLU A 138 -1.21 15.93 -6.86
N SER A 139 -1.49 15.79 -8.16
CA SER A 139 -1.08 14.62 -8.95
C SER A 139 0.44 14.44 -9.01
N SER A 140 1.22 15.52 -8.94
CA SER A 140 2.69 15.45 -8.88
C SER A 140 3.18 14.70 -7.64
N SER A 141 2.49 14.88 -6.50
CA SER A 141 2.77 14.18 -5.24
C SER A 141 2.43 12.69 -5.32
N VAL A 142 1.37 12.32 -6.05
CA VAL A 142 1.07 10.90 -6.35
C VAL A 142 2.19 10.28 -7.17
N GLY A 143 2.63 10.95 -8.23
CA GLY A 143 3.69 10.46 -9.10
C GLY A 143 5.00 10.24 -8.34
N LEU A 144 5.35 11.17 -7.45
CA LEU A 144 6.49 11.03 -6.56
C LEU A 144 6.34 9.83 -5.62
N LEU A 145 5.19 9.70 -4.94
CA LEU A 145 4.94 8.59 -4.01
C LEU A 145 5.04 7.23 -4.72
N LEU A 146 4.41 7.08 -5.89
CA LEU A 146 4.50 5.87 -6.70
C LEU A 146 5.95 5.57 -7.09
N SER A 147 6.71 6.60 -7.48
CA SER A 147 8.12 6.45 -7.87
C SER A 147 9.01 6.06 -6.69
N VAL A 148 8.81 6.67 -5.52
CA VAL A 148 9.54 6.36 -4.28
C VAL A 148 9.32 4.90 -3.88
N VAL A 149 8.06 4.45 -3.86
CA VAL A 149 7.73 3.05 -3.52
C VAL A 149 8.26 2.08 -4.58
N TYR A 150 8.18 2.44 -5.86
CA TYR A 150 8.73 1.63 -6.94
C TYR A 150 10.25 1.46 -6.84
N ILE A 151 10.99 2.55 -6.65
CA ILE A 151 12.46 2.51 -6.49
C ILE A 151 12.86 1.72 -5.25
N HIS A 152 12.11 1.87 -4.16
CA HIS A 152 12.29 1.05 -2.97
C HIS A 152 12.19 -0.45 -3.29
N ASP A 153 11.08 -0.87 -3.92
CA ASP A 153 10.83 -2.28 -4.23
C ASP A 153 11.80 -2.82 -5.30
N LEU A 154 12.24 -1.97 -6.23
CA LEU A 154 13.28 -2.26 -7.20
C LEU A 154 14.62 -2.53 -6.49
N GLY A 155 15.02 -1.67 -5.56
CA GLY A 155 16.23 -1.85 -4.76
C GLY A 155 16.21 -3.15 -3.95
N LEU A 156 15.05 -3.49 -3.37
CA LEU A 156 14.86 -4.79 -2.72
C LEU A 156 15.01 -5.95 -3.69
N GLY A 157 14.34 -5.92 -4.84
CA GLY A 157 14.36 -7.03 -5.80
C GLY A 157 15.70 -7.21 -6.51
N LEU A 158 16.45 -6.13 -6.72
CA LEU A 158 17.81 -6.18 -7.26
C LEU A 158 18.79 -6.71 -6.21
N GLY A 159 18.70 -6.25 -4.97
CA GLY A 159 19.54 -6.75 -3.87
C GLY A 159 19.32 -8.24 -3.58
N MET A 160 18.10 -8.74 -3.83
CA MET A 160 17.73 -10.15 -3.63
C MET A 160 18.17 -11.09 -4.77
N ARG A 161 18.74 -10.57 -5.86
CA ARG A 161 19.18 -11.37 -7.01
C ARG A 161 20.38 -12.27 -6.68
N ASP A 162 21.37 -11.73 -5.97
CA ASP A 162 22.61 -12.43 -5.64
C ASP A 162 22.65 -12.79 -4.15
N HIS A 163 22.93 -14.06 -3.84
CA HIS A 163 22.91 -14.57 -2.46
C HIS A 163 23.93 -13.83 -1.57
N SER A 164 25.10 -13.48 -2.12
CA SER A 164 26.16 -12.74 -1.41
C SER A 164 25.81 -11.27 -1.12
N ARG A 165 24.88 -10.67 -1.85
CA ARG A 165 24.48 -9.26 -1.71
C ARG A 165 23.10 -9.08 -1.08
N ARG A 166 22.41 -10.19 -0.81
CA ARG A 166 21.05 -10.22 -0.26
C ARG A 166 20.91 -9.35 0.99
N HIS A 167 21.91 -9.39 1.85
CA HIS A 167 21.94 -8.67 3.11
C HIS A 167 21.97 -7.13 2.96
N TRP A 168 22.36 -6.62 1.78
CA TRP A 168 22.31 -5.20 1.44
C TRP A 168 20.98 -4.74 0.82
N ALA A 169 20.08 -5.67 0.48
CA ALA A 169 18.81 -5.35 -0.18
C ALA A 169 18.00 -4.26 0.56
N PRO A 170 17.82 -4.30 1.90
CA PRO A 170 17.08 -3.27 2.61
C PRO A 170 17.71 -1.88 2.46
N PHE A 171 19.05 -1.82 2.49
CA PHE A 171 19.79 -0.57 2.34
C PHE A 171 19.61 0.00 0.94
N PHE A 172 19.73 -0.81 -0.12
CA PHE A 172 19.52 -0.34 -1.49
C PHE A 172 18.11 0.18 -1.73
N GLY A 173 17.09 -0.48 -1.18
CA GLY A 173 15.70 -0.04 -1.28
C GLY A 173 15.50 1.34 -0.65
N ILE A 174 15.86 1.49 0.63
CA ILE A 174 15.64 2.75 1.36
C ILE A 174 16.54 3.87 0.80
N SER A 175 17.82 3.60 0.54
CA SER A 175 18.73 4.63 0.02
C SER A 175 18.30 5.13 -1.35
N GLY A 176 17.84 4.24 -2.24
CA GLY A 176 17.33 4.63 -3.56
C GLY A 176 16.07 5.50 -3.46
N ALA A 177 15.14 5.10 -2.59
CA ALA A 177 13.91 5.86 -2.34
C ALA A 177 14.18 7.26 -1.77
N LEU A 178 15.10 7.36 -0.80
CA LEU A 178 15.49 8.64 -0.21
C LEU A 178 16.28 9.52 -1.18
N ALA A 179 17.16 8.92 -2.00
CA ALA A 179 17.87 9.65 -3.04
C ALA A 179 16.90 10.23 -4.08
N LEU A 180 15.90 9.45 -4.51
CA LEU A 180 14.85 9.93 -5.42
C LEU A 180 14.02 11.07 -4.81
N LEU A 181 13.62 10.91 -3.53
CA LEU A 181 12.88 11.94 -2.81
C LEU A 181 13.70 13.24 -2.74
N TRP A 182 14.97 13.14 -2.34
CA TRP A 182 15.87 14.28 -2.27
C TRP A 182 16.02 14.97 -3.63
N THR A 183 16.36 14.22 -4.68
CA THR A 183 16.57 14.81 -6.01
C THR A 183 15.30 15.45 -6.55
N SER A 184 14.13 14.82 -6.36
CA SER A 184 12.84 15.37 -6.80
C SER A 184 12.53 16.72 -6.14
N ILE A 185 12.84 16.86 -4.85
CA ILE A 185 12.69 18.12 -4.10
C ILE A 185 13.69 19.17 -4.61
N GLN A 186 14.96 18.79 -4.84
CA GLN A 186 15.99 19.73 -5.29
C GLN A 186 15.74 20.29 -6.70
N ILE A 187 15.17 19.48 -7.60
CA ILE A 187 14.83 19.91 -8.96
C ILE A 187 13.41 20.52 -9.06
N SER A 188 12.73 20.71 -7.93
CA SER A 188 11.34 21.21 -7.87
C SER A 188 10.35 20.40 -8.71
N ALA A 189 10.60 19.10 -8.88
CA ALA A 189 9.68 18.17 -9.53
C ALA A 189 8.54 17.72 -8.59
N SER A 190 8.60 18.14 -7.32
CA SER A 190 7.58 17.86 -6.32
C SER A 190 7.08 19.16 -5.69
N PRO A 191 5.85 19.16 -5.16
CA PRO A 191 5.27 20.32 -4.48
C PRO A 191 5.80 20.46 -3.04
N ILE A 192 6.64 19.52 -2.58
CA ILE A 192 7.20 19.48 -1.24
C ILE A 192 8.39 20.45 -1.18
N SER A 193 8.36 21.38 -0.23
CA SER A 193 9.47 22.33 -0.07
C SER A 193 10.70 21.65 0.57
N PRO A 194 11.93 22.16 0.32
CA PRO A 194 13.16 21.58 0.87
C PRO A 194 13.18 21.40 2.39
N GLY A 195 12.53 22.29 3.13
CA GLY A 195 12.42 22.20 4.60
C GLY A 195 11.67 20.97 5.09
N TRP A 196 10.83 20.36 4.24
CA TRP A 196 10.04 19.17 4.55
C TRP A 196 10.70 17.85 4.14
N PHE A 197 11.92 17.88 3.59
CA PHE A 197 12.63 16.66 3.24
C PHE A 197 12.74 15.68 4.41
N TRP A 198 13.20 16.14 5.59
CA TRP A 198 13.43 15.25 6.74
C TRP A 198 12.14 14.58 7.26
N PRO A 199 11.02 15.30 7.45
CA PRO A 199 9.73 14.68 7.76
C PRO A 199 9.31 13.60 6.75
N PHE A 200 9.40 13.87 5.45
CA PHE A 200 9.04 12.88 4.43
C PHE A 200 10.03 11.72 4.36
N ALA A 201 11.32 11.97 4.54
CA ALA A 201 12.35 10.94 4.59
C ALA A 201 12.10 9.98 5.75
N LEU A 202 11.79 10.50 6.94
CA LEU A 202 11.44 9.69 8.11
C LEU A 202 10.14 8.91 7.88
N LEU A 203 9.12 9.55 7.31
CA LEU A 203 7.87 8.89 6.94
C LEU A 203 8.12 7.73 5.98
N VAL A 204 8.90 7.92 4.92
CA VAL A 204 9.25 6.86 3.94
C VAL A 204 10.05 5.75 4.61
N ALA A 205 11.09 6.10 5.37
CA ALA A 205 11.99 5.15 6.01
C ALA A 205 11.31 4.32 7.12
N ALA A 206 10.23 4.81 7.71
CA ALA A 206 9.46 4.09 8.73
C ALA A 206 8.21 3.39 8.17
N ALA A 207 7.39 4.11 7.41
CA ALA A 207 6.08 3.62 6.97
C ALA A 207 6.18 2.50 5.93
N ILE A 208 7.13 2.59 4.98
CA ILE A 208 7.29 1.53 3.98
C ILE A 208 7.74 0.22 4.67
N PRO A 209 8.79 0.20 5.52
CA PRO A 209 9.18 -1.03 6.17
C PRO A 209 8.11 -1.59 7.12
N LEU A 210 7.50 -0.73 7.94
CA LEU A 210 6.43 -1.16 8.86
C LEU A 210 5.23 -1.72 8.10
N GLY A 211 4.84 -1.10 6.98
CA GLY A 211 3.74 -1.59 6.14
C GLY A 211 4.01 -3.01 5.66
N ARG A 212 5.23 -3.27 5.17
CA ARG A 212 5.66 -4.60 4.74
C ARG A 212 5.66 -5.62 5.87
N ILE A 213 6.19 -5.26 7.04
CA ILE A 213 6.24 -6.15 8.21
C ILE A 213 4.83 -6.50 8.67
N ILE A 214 3.97 -5.50 8.86
CA ILE A 214 2.58 -5.72 9.30
C ILE A 214 1.84 -6.60 8.30
N THR A 215 1.89 -6.28 6.99
CA THR A 215 1.20 -7.12 6.00
C THR A 215 1.72 -8.56 6.01
N ARG A 216 3.02 -8.80 6.16
CA ARG A 216 3.55 -10.18 6.21
C ARG A 216 3.21 -10.91 7.50
N LEU A 217 3.15 -10.22 8.64
CA LEU A 217 2.74 -10.81 9.90
C LEU A 217 1.27 -11.25 9.89
N VAL A 218 0.40 -10.43 9.29
CA VAL A 218 -1.05 -10.69 9.31
C VAL A 218 -1.53 -11.51 8.10
N SER A 219 -0.77 -11.53 7.00
CA SER A 219 -1.10 -12.29 5.77
C SER A 219 -0.29 -13.58 5.58
N SER A 220 0.29 -14.17 6.64
CA SER A 220 1.16 -15.36 6.53
C SER A 220 0.51 -16.54 5.78
N GLU A 221 -0.82 -16.65 5.82
CA GLU A 221 -1.62 -17.65 5.07
C GLU A 221 -2.39 -17.06 3.86
N ALA A 222 -2.50 -15.73 3.76
CA ALA A 222 -3.37 -15.03 2.82
C ALA A 222 -2.58 -14.34 1.69
N GLY A 223 -2.19 -15.12 0.69
CA GLY A 223 -1.93 -14.67 -0.67
C GLY A 223 -0.66 -13.83 -0.90
N GLN A 224 0.28 -14.39 -1.67
CA GLN A 224 1.42 -13.67 -2.27
C GLN A 224 1.00 -12.38 -3.01
N ASP A 225 -0.26 -12.29 -3.44
CA ASP A 225 -0.82 -11.12 -4.10
C ASP A 225 -0.97 -9.91 -3.18
N LEU A 226 -1.32 -10.09 -1.90
CA LEU A 226 -1.49 -8.97 -0.96
C LEU A 226 -0.14 -8.32 -0.60
N GLN A 227 0.94 -9.11 -0.64
CA GLN A 227 2.30 -8.62 -0.46
C GLN A 227 2.71 -7.57 -1.52
N LYS A 228 2.08 -7.57 -2.70
CA LYS A 228 2.35 -6.59 -3.75
C LYS A 228 1.94 -5.16 -3.37
N PHE A 229 1.00 -5.01 -2.44
CA PHE A 229 0.55 -3.71 -1.92
C PHE A 229 1.18 -3.33 -0.58
N SER A 230 1.99 -4.22 0.01
CA SER A 230 2.48 -4.06 1.38
C SER A 230 3.36 -2.82 1.58
N SER A 231 4.13 -2.42 0.56
CA SER A 231 4.92 -1.18 0.59
C SER A 231 4.07 0.10 0.55
N TYR A 232 2.85 0.02 0.02
CA TYR A 232 1.94 1.17 -0.12
C TYR A 232 1.05 1.37 1.11
N PHE A 233 0.76 0.29 1.85
CA PHE A 233 -0.28 0.25 2.88
C PHE A 233 -0.22 1.41 3.88
N LEU A 234 0.89 1.58 4.59
CA LEU A 234 1.01 2.65 5.60
C LEU A 234 1.47 3.97 5.00
N VAL A 235 2.37 3.93 4.01
CA VAL A 235 2.96 5.15 3.44
C VAL A 235 1.89 6.00 2.75
N THR A 236 0.91 5.39 2.06
CA THR A 236 -0.10 6.13 1.31
C THR A 236 -1.02 7.01 2.17
N PRO A 237 -1.72 6.51 3.21
CA PRO A 237 -2.56 7.37 4.06
C PRO A 237 -1.74 8.38 4.87
N LEU A 238 -0.52 8.02 5.32
CA LEU A 238 0.36 8.93 6.04
C LEU A 238 0.87 10.06 5.14
N TRP A 239 1.23 9.73 3.89
CA TRP A 239 1.66 10.72 2.90
C TRP A 239 0.54 11.70 2.58
N VAL A 240 -0.69 11.22 2.37
CA VAL A 240 -1.86 12.08 2.16
C VAL A 240 -2.14 12.98 3.35
N SER A 241 -2.02 12.44 4.57
CA SER A 241 -2.17 13.23 5.80
C SER A 241 -1.12 14.33 5.90
N ALA A 242 0.15 14.00 5.60
CA ALA A 242 1.23 14.98 5.58
C ALA A 242 1.00 16.06 4.53
N ILE A 243 0.65 15.69 3.29
CA ILE A 243 0.33 16.65 2.22
C ILE A 243 -0.86 17.54 2.60
N ASN A 244 -1.93 16.97 3.16
CA ASN A 244 -3.07 17.75 3.62
C ASN A 244 -2.71 18.70 4.77
N PHE A 245 -1.76 18.34 5.65
CA PHE A 245 -1.27 19.25 6.68
C PHE A 245 -0.42 20.39 6.11
N LEU A 246 0.30 20.15 5.01
CA LEU A 246 1.19 21.13 4.38
C LEU A 246 0.47 22.19 3.55
N PHE A 247 -0.68 21.82 2.99
CA PHE A 247 -1.47 22.67 2.11
C PHE A 247 -2.84 23.06 2.72
N ALA A 248 -3.04 22.83 4.01
CA ALA A 248 -4.18 23.35 4.79
C ALA A 248 -3.89 24.77 5.29
#